data_AF-A0A0Q8NB70-F1
#
_entry.id   AF-A0A0Q8NB70-F1
#
_cell.length_a   1.000
_cell.length_b   1.000
_cell.length_c   1.000
_cell.angle_alpha   90.00
_cell.angle_beta   90.00
_cell.angle_gamma   90.00
#
_symmetry.space_group_name_H-M   'P 1'
#
loop_
_entity.id
_entity.type
_entity.pdbx_description
1 polymer ?
#
loop_
_entity_poly.entity_id
_entity_poly.type
_entity_poly.pdbx_seq_one_letter_code
_entity_poly.pdbx_strand_id
1 'polypeptide(L)'
;MFSQKEVDYTGETELYKIYEKADKELNTVYNQLKKKLTANDQANLVTAQKDWIKFRDSNCKFQSYSEDEGGVIANKMYIDCRTQMTIDRTKELKSLLSDF
;
A
#
# COMPACT_ATOMS: atom_id res chain seq x y z
N MET A 1 29.69 18.88 6.49
CA MET A 1 29.71 17.44 6.16
C MET A 1 29.52 16.69 7.47
N PHE A 2 28.28 16.41 7.84
CA PHE A 2 27.97 15.58 9.02
C PHE A 2 27.10 14.43 8.52
N SER A 3 27.78 13.35 8.14
CA SER A 3 27.16 12.06 7.89
C SER A 3 27.09 11.35 9.22
N GLN A 4 25.91 11.36 9.82
CA GLN A 4 25.57 10.48 10.93
C GLN A 4 24.30 9.78 10.47
N LYS A 5 24.42 8.48 10.16
CA LYS A 5 23.25 7.62 9.96
C LYS A 5 22.46 7.69 11.27
N GLU A 6 21.34 8.40 11.27
CA GLU A 6 20.43 8.43 12.42
C GLU A 6 19.96 7.01 12.69
N VAL A 7 20.14 6.55 13.93
CA VAL A 7 19.57 5.29 14.41
C VAL A 7 18.08 5.55 14.57
N ASP A 8 17.27 4.81 13.82
CA ASP A 8 15.83 4.82 14.00
C ASP A 8 15.47 4.08 15.30
N TYR A 9 15.18 4.85 16.36
CA TYR A 9 14.73 4.33 17.65
C TYR A 9 13.23 3.98 17.66
N THR A 10 12.46 4.43 16.66
CA THR A 10 11.02 4.16 16.57
C THR A 10 10.77 2.83 15.86
N GLY A 11 11.67 2.38 14.97
CA GLY A 11 11.50 1.18 14.15
C GLY A 11 10.52 1.38 13.00
N GLU A 12 10.09 2.62 12.71
CA GLU A 12 9.19 2.96 11.61
C GLU A 12 9.85 2.74 10.25
N THR A 13 11.17 2.89 10.16
CA THR A 13 11.94 2.67 8.92
C THR A 13 11.76 1.25 8.39
N GLU A 14 11.71 0.25 9.27
CA GLU A 14 11.53 -1.13 8.83
C GLU A 14 10.09 -1.37 8.34
N LEU A 15 9.09 -0.77 9.00
CA LEU A 15 7.70 -0.83 8.55
C LEU A 15 7.53 -0.18 7.17
N TYR A 16 8.16 0.97 6.93
CA TYR A 16 8.14 1.62 5.62
C TYR A 16 8.79 0.75 4.54
N LYS A 17 9.91 0.08 4.82
CA LYS A 17 10.51 -0.86 3.84
C LYS A 17 9.59 -2.03 3.51
N ILE A 18 8.90 -2.58 4.51
CA ILE A 18 7.92 -3.65 4.29
C ILE A 18 6.78 -3.14 3.42
N TYR A 19 6.26 -1.95 3.73
CA TYR A 19 5.22 -1.31 2.94
C TYR A 19 5.66 -1.06 1.48
N GLU A 20 6.85 -0.49 1.27
CA GLU A 20 7.43 -0.26 -0.05
C GLU A 20 7.59 -1.55 -0.86
N LYS A 21 8.00 -2.64 -0.21
CA LYS A 21 8.10 -3.95 -0.84
C LYS A 21 6.72 -4.45 -1.29
N ALA A 22 5.70 -4.32 -0.44
CA ALA A 22 4.33 -4.69 -0.79
C ALA A 22 3.78 -3.82 -1.93
N ASP A 23 4.03 -2.51 -1.91
CA ASP A 23 3.58 -1.58 -2.94
C ASP A 23 4.27 -1.84 -4.28
N LYS A 24 5.57 -2.16 -4.27
CA LYS A 24 6.30 -2.57 -5.47
C LYS A 24 5.72 -3.84 -6.09
N GLU A 25 5.34 -4.81 -5.27
CA GLU A 25 4.70 -6.04 -5.75
C GLU A 25 3.31 -5.75 -6.34
N LEU A 26 2.49 -4.96 -5.64
CA LEU A 26 1.19 -4.51 -6.13
C LEU A 26 1.31 -3.85 -7.51
N ASN A 27 2.22 -2.90 -7.66
CA ASN A 27 2.45 -2.19 -8.93
C ASN A 27 2.93 -3.12 -10.04
N THR A 28 3.73 -4.15 -9.71
CA THR A 28 4.17 -5.15 -10.68
C THR A 28 2.97 -5.95 -11.21
N VAL A 29 2.14 -6.49 -10.31
CA VAL A 29 0.96 -7.29 -10.68
C VAL A 29 -0.08 -6.44 -11.41
N TYR A 30 -0.34 -5.22 -10.93
CA TYR A 30 -1.24 -4.26 -11.58
C TYR A 30 -0.84 -4.02 -13.04
N ASN A 31 0.45 -3.79 -13.30
CA ASN A 31 0.94 -3.56 -14.67
C ASN A 31 0.88 -4.83 -15.53
N GLN A 32 1.05 -6.02 -14.95
CA GLN A 32 0.87 -7.28 -15.67
C GLN A 32 -0.59 -7.49 -16.08
N LEU A 33 -1.53 -7.34 -15.14
CA LEU A 33 -2.97 -7.43 -15.40
C LEU A 33 -3.40 -6.40 -16.46
N LYS A 34 -3.00 -5.13 -16.30
CA LYS A 34 -3.35 -4.08 -17.24
C LYS A 34 -2.96 -4.41 -18.68
N LYS A 35 -1.82 -5.09 -18.91
CA LYS A 35 -1.36 -5.50 -20.25
C LYS A 35 -2.22 -6.61 -20.89
N LYS A 36 -2.98 -7.37 -20.10
CA LYS A 36 -3.90 -8.42 -20.58
C LYS A 36 -5.27 -7.87 -20.97
N LEU A 37 -5.60 -6.65 -20.56
CA LEU A 37 -6.92 -6.06 -20.68
C LEU A 37 -7.10 -5.25 -21.96
N THR A 38 -8.35 -5.18 -22.44
CA THR A 38 -8.77 -4.25 -23.49
C THR A 38 -8.66 -2.80 -23.02
N ALA A 39 -8.66 -1.82 -23.93
CA ALA A 39 -8.57 -0.41 -23.55
C ALA A 39 -9.68 0.04 -22.57
N ASN A 40 -10.91 -0.46 -22.76
CA ASN A 40 -12.03 -0.15 -21.88
C ASN A 40 -11.82 -0.75 -20.48
N ASP A 41 -11.41 -2.02 -20.41
CA ASP A 41 -11.18 -2.68 -19.12
C ASP A 41 -9.95 -2.11 -18.39
N GLN A 42 -8.94 -1.66 -19.12
CA GLN A 42 -7.82 -0.91 -18.54
C GLN A 42 -8.28 0.39 -17.89
N ALA A 43 -9.19 1.14 -18.52
CA ALA A 43 -9.74 2.36 -17.95
C ALA A 43 -10.53 2.05 -16.66
N ASN A 44 -11.33 0.99 -16.67
CA ASN A 44 -12.06 0.52 -15.49
C ASN A 44 -11.11 0.10 -14.35
N LEU A 45 -10.05 -0.65 -14.66
CA LEU A 45 -9.02 -1.05 -13.69
C LEU A 45 -8.29 0.17 -13.09
N VAL A 46 -7.97 1.18 -13.90
CA VAL A 46 -7.36 2.44 -13.43
C VAL A 46 -8.28 3.14 -12.43
N THR A 47 -9.56 3.27 -12.74
CA THR A 47 -10.56 3.88 -11.84
C THR A 47 -10.66 3.10 -10.55
N ALA A 48 -10.87 1.78 -10.62
CA ALA A 48 -10.96 0.91 -9.46
C ALA A 48 -9.71 0.99 -8.57
N GLN A 49 -8.52 1.04 -9.15
CA GLN A 49 -7.28 1.15 -8.39
C GLN A 49 -7.15 2.51 -7.69
N LYS A 50 -7.56 3.62 -8.32
CA LYS A 50 -7.58 4.95 -7.69
C LYS A 50 -8.55 5.02 -6.53
N ASP A 51 -9.74 4.44 -6.69
CA ASP A 51 -10.75 4.43 -5.63
C ASP A 51 -10.35 3.51 -4.48
N TRP A 52 -9.69 2.38 -4.78
CA TRP A 52 -9.08 1.53 -3.76
C TRP A 52 -8.00 2.28 -2.96
N ILE A 53 -7.15 3.11 -3.59
CA ILE A 53 -6.15 3.93 -2.87
C ILE A 53 -6.84 4.86 -1.87
N LYS A 54 -7.90 5.58 -2.31
CA LYS A 54 -8.66 6.47 -1.42
C LYS A 54 -9.27 5.71 -0.26
N PHE A 55 -9.89 4.57 -0.54
CA PHE A 55 -10.48 3.71 0.48
C PHE A 55 -9.42 3.24 1.48
N ARG A 56 -8.29 2.69 0.99
CA ARG A 56 -7.15 2.26 1.82
C ARG A 56 -6.72 3.37 2.77
N ASP A 57 -6.46 4.55 2.23
CA ASP A 57 -5.92 5.65 3.04
C ASP A 57 -6.93 6.15 4.07
N SER A 58 -8.22 6.27 3.70
CA SER A 58 -9.29 6.65 4.63
C SER A 58 -9.56 5.58 5.71
N ASN A 59 -9.54 4.31 5.32
CA ASN A 59 -9.79 3.20 6.22
C ASN A 59 -8.64 3.03 7.21
N CYS A 60 -7.39 3.13 6.76
CA CYS A 60 -6.24 3.05 7.64
C CYS A 60 -6.16 4.24 8.60
N LYS A 61 -6.57 5.44 8.16
CA LYS A 61 -6.71 6.59 9.06
C LYS A 61 -7.78 6.38 10.13
N PHE A 62 -8.89 5.72 9.78
CA PHE A 62 -9.93 5.36 10.75
C PHE A 62 -9.47 4.29 11.75
N GLN A 63 -8.65 3.32 11.32
CA GLN A 63 -8.16 2.24 12.17
C GLN A 63 -6.98 2.64 13.07
N SER A 64 -6.24 3.70 12.74
CA SER A 64 -5.17 4.25 13.58
C SER A 64 -5.72 5.13 14.71
N TYR A 65 -4.95 5.29 15.77
CA TYR A 65 -5.20 6.36 16.74
C TYR A 65 -5.15 7.75 16.07
N SER A 66 -5.79 8.73 16.69
CA SER A 66 -5.61 10.13 16.28
C SER A 66 -4.13 10.50 16.39
N GLU A 67 -3.64 11.32 15.44
CA GLU A 67 -2.23 11.74 15.41
C GLU A 67 -1.81 12.44 16.72
N ASP A 68 -2.75 13.18 17.33
CA ASP A 68 -2.54 13.94 18.57
C ASP A 68 -2.46 13.05 19.83
N GLU A 69 -3.05 11.85 19.81
CA GLU A 69 -3.10 10.96 20.99
C GLU A 69 -2.11 9.80 20.90
N GLY A 70 -1.83 9.29 19.70
CA GLY A 70 -1.08 8.04 19.53
C GLY A 70 0.40 8.19 19.14
N GLY A 71 0.83 9.38 18.72
CA GLY A 71 2.21 9.64 18.29
C GLY A 71 2.78 8.55 17.37
N VAL A 72 3.95 8.01 17.71
CA VAL A 72 4.60 6.91 16.96
C VAL A 72 3.71 5.68 16.80
N ILE A 73 2.88 5.33 17.80
CA ILE A 73 2.00 4.14 17.72
C ILE A 73 0.92 4.35 16.66
N ALA A 74 0.35 5.57 16.56
CA ALA A 74 -0.63 5.90 15.52
C ALA A 74 -0.04 5.69 14.11
N ASN A 75 1.18 6.17 13.88
CA ASN A 75 1.85 6.03 12.58
C ASN A 75 2.17 4.56 12.25
N LYS A 76 2.66 3.78 13.22
CA LYS A 76 2.89 2.34 13.03
C LYS A 76 1.62 1.60 12.63
N MET A 77 0.52 1.82 13.35
CA MET A 77 -0.78 1.23 13.02
C MET A 77 -1.26 1.62 11.62
N TYR A 78 -1.06 2.88 11.24
CA TYR A 78 -1.40 3.37 9.92
C TYR A 78 -0.59 2.67 8.80
N ILE A 79 0.74 2.54 8.97
CA ILE A 79 1.62 1.86 8.01
C ILE A 79 1.30 0.35 7.93
N ASP A 80 1.05 -0.29 9.07
CA ASP A 80 0.71 -1.72 9.13
C ASP A 80 -0.61 -2.00 8.40
N CYS A 81 -1.64 -1.18 8.63
CA CYS A 81 -2.89 -1.27 7.89
C CYS A 81 -2.68 -1.12 6.38
N ARG A 82 -1.91 -0.10 5.95
CA ARG A 82 -1.63 0.13 4.52
C ARG A 82 -0.89 -1.05 3.90
N THR A 83 0.04 -1.64 4.64
CA THR A 83 0.79 -2.83 4.22
C THR A 83 -0.14 -4.01 4.01
N GLN A 84 -0.98 -4.33 4.99
CA GLN A 84 -1.90 -5.47 4.90
C GLN A 84 -2.89 -5.31 3.75
N MET A 85 -3.52 -4.14 3.62
CA MET A 85 -4.46 -3.87 2.52
C MET A 85 -3.76 -3.96 1.14
N THR A 86 -2.51 -3.53 1.05
CA THR A 86 -1.71 -3.61 -0.19
C THR A 86 -1.40 -5.06 -0.56
N ILE A 87 -1.07 -5.90 0.44
CA ILE A 87 -0.87 -7.34 0.25
C ILE A 87 -2.17 -8.00 -0.25
N ASP A 88 -3.31 -7.67 0.36
CA ASP A 88 -4.59 -8.28 -0.01
C ASP A 88 -5.07 -7.84 -1.39
N ARG A 89 -4.89 -6.56 -1.74
CA ARG A 89 -5.14 -6.08 -3.11
C ARG A 89 -4.24 -6.77 -4.12
N THR A 90 -2.98 -7.01 -3.76
CA THR A 90 -2.06 -7.77 -4.64
C THR A 90 -2.58 -9.18 -4.88
N LYS A 91 -3.10 -9.88 -3.86
CA LYS A 91 -3.71 -11.22 -4.02
C LYS A 91 -4.92 -11.18 -4.94
N GLU A 92 -5.81 -10.19 -4.76
CA GLU A 92 -6.98 -9.99 -5.62
C GLU A 92 -6.56 -9.80 -7.09
N LEU A 93 -5.60 -8.90 -7.36
CA LEU A 93 -5.13 -8.66 -8.72
C LEU A 93 -4.43 -9.89 -9.33
N LYS A 94 -3.71 -10.69 -8.52
CA LYS A 94 -3.14 -11.96 -8.97
C LYS A 94 -4.21 -12.98 -9.35
N SER A 95 -5.30 -13.06 -8.58
CA SER A 95 -6.43 -13.93 -8.89
C SER A 95 -7.08 -13.53 -10.22
N LEU A 96 -7.30 -12.23 -10.43
CA LEU A 96 -7.83 -11.73 -11.71
C LEU A 96 -6.86 -12.00 -12.87
N LEU A 97 -5.55 -11.89 -12.62
CA LEU A 97 -4.53 -12.17 -13.64
C LEU A 97 -4.47 -13.66 -14.02
N SER A 98 -4.73 -14.58 -13.09
CA SER A 98 -4.72 -16.02 -13.38
C SER A 98 -5.89 -16.50 -14.24
N ASP A 99 -6.91 -15.67 -14.40
CA ASP A 99 -8.07 -15.97 -15.25
C ASP A 99 -7.81 -15.67 -16.75
N PHE A 100 -6.59 -15.20 -17.10
CA PHE A 100 -6.12 -14.93 -18.48
C PHE A 100 -5.02 -15.89 -18.93
#